data_AF-A0A2D7JUL8-F1
#
_entry.id   AF-A0A2D7JUL8-F1
#
_cell.length_a   1.000
_cell.length_b   1.000
_cell.length_c   1.000
_cell.angle_alpha   90.00
_cell.angle_beta   90.00
_cell.angle_gamma   90.00
#
_symmetry.space_group_name_H-M   'P 1'
#
loop_
_entity.id
_entity.type
_entity.pdbx_description
1 polymer ?
#
loop_
_entity_poly.entity_id
_entity_poly.type
_entity_poly.pdbx_seq_one_letter_code
_entity_poly.pdbx_strand_id
1 'polypeptide(L)'
;MAGVYMQQLYSVLKIATSNDVMEITIRDDDMTKLCITLRNEEKGQESTYKLYLLDLDEVPHKPKLTNFIDLFQNPKQYRII
;
A
#
# COMPACT_ATOMS: atom_id res chain seq x y z
N MET A 1 4.97 13.91 4.40
CA MET A 1 4.10 12.73 4.60
C MET A 1 4.90 11.49 4.20
N ALA A 2 4.68 10.31 4.78
CA ALA A 2 5.46 9.12 4.42
C ALA A 2 4.89 8.45 3.17
N GLY A 3 5.65 8.47 2.08
CA GLY A 3 5.37 7.76 0.83
C GLY A 3 6.04 6.38 0.78
N VAL A 4 5.58 5.52 -0.11
CA VAL A 4 6.19 4.21 -0.36
C VAL A 4 6.50 4.10 -1.86
N TYR A 5 7.69 3.60 -2.19
CA TYR A 5 8.02 3.28 -3.56
C TYR A 5 7.28 2.00 -4.00
N MET A 6 6.20 2.17 -4.77
CA MET A 6 5.26 1.09 -5.08
C MET A 6 5.89 -0.12 -5.79
N GLN A 7 6.97 0.08 -6.56
CA GLN A 7 7.68 -1.04 -7.19
C GLN A 7 8.37 -1.92 -6.15
N GLN A 8 8.98 -1.33 -5.13
CA GLN A 8 9.60 -2.07 -4.02
C GLN A 8 8.53 -2.79 -3.17
N LEU A 9 7.41 -2.12 -2.91
CA LEU A 9 6.27 -2.75 -2.24
C LEU A 9 5.77 -3.97 -3.04
N TYR A 10 5.55 -3.80 -4.34
CA TYR A 10 5.11 -4.88 -5.22
C TYR A 10 6.06 -6.08 -5.23
N SER A 11 7.38 -5.85 -5.19
CA SER A 11 8.36 -6.93 -5.08
C SER A 11 8.18 -7.75 -3.81
N VAL A 12 7.84 -7.13 -2.67
CA VAL A 12 7.54 -7.83 -1.42
C VAL A 12 6.20 -8.57 -1.50
N LEU A 13 5.17 -7.91 -2.03
CA LEU A 13 3.84 -8.51 -2.19
C LEU A 13 3.86 -9.76 -3.08
N LYS A 14 4.76 -9.82 -4.07
CA LYS A 14 4.95 -10.99 -4.93
C LYS A 14 5.51 -12.22 -4.23
N ILE A 15 6.17 -12.03 -3.08
CA ILE A 15 6.73 -13.13 -2.29
C ILE A 15 5.64 -13.77 -1.42
N ALA A 16 4.65 -12.97 -0.99
CA ALA A 16 3.55 -13.44 -0.17
C ALA A 16 2.69 -14.47 -0.92
N THR A 17 2.32 -15.51 -0.20
CA THR A 17 1.41 -16.58 -0.61
C THR A 17 0.06 -16.39 0.08
N SER A 18 -0.97 -17.11 -0.37
CA SER A 18 -2.33 -17.02 0.19
C SER A 18 -2.42 -17.41 1.67
N ASN A 19 -1.43 -18.12 2.19
CA ASN A 19 -1.41 -18.64 3.56
C ASN A 19 -0.56 -17.76 4.49
N ASP A 20 0.06 -16.70 3.95
CA ASP A 20 0.85 -15.78 4.76
C ASP A 20 -0.05 -14.72 5.39
N VAL A 21 0.17 -14.46 6.68
CA VAL A 21 -0.33 -13.26 7.36
C VAL A 21 0.68 -12.15 7.13
N MET A 22 0.23 -11.04 6.57
CA MET A 22 1.05 -9.85 6.33
C MET A 22 0.80 -8.79 7.41
N GLU A 23 1.86 -8.39 8.08
CA GLU A 23 1.87 -7.30 9.04
C GLU A 23 2.68 -6.13 8.46
N ILE A 24 2.09 -4.93 8.45
CA ILE A 24 2.72 -3.70 7.96
C ILE A 24 2.84 -2.73 9.12
N THR A 25 4.07 -2.35 9.48
CA THR A 25 4.35 -1.48 10.62
C THR A 25 5.40 -0.44 10.28
N ILE A 26 5.32 0.72 10.94
CA ILE A 26 6.44 1.66 11.08
C ILE A 26 6.82 1.56 12.55
N ARG A 27 8.10 1.37 12.84
CA ARG A 27 8.56 1.21 14.21
C ARG A 27 8.97 2.57 14.78
N ASP A 28 8.70 2.77 16.06
CA ASP A 28 9.03 4.02 16.77
C ASP A 28 10.54 4.31 16.81
N ASP A 29 11.38 3.28 16.72
CA ASP A 29 12.85 3.40 16.69
C ASP A 29 13.41 3.80 15.32
N ASP A 30 12.66 3.56 14.23
CA ASP A 30 13.06 3.91 12.87
C ASP A 30 11.85 4.26 12.00
N MET A 31 11.43 5.52 12.12
CA MET A 31 10.33 6.10 11.35
C MET A 31 10.67 6.34 9.87
N THR A 32 11.88 6.00 9.42
CA THR A 32 12.30 6.14 8.01
C THR A 32 12.01 4.90 7.18
N LYS A 33 11.53 3.81 7.81
CA LYS A 33 11.32 2.53 7.16
C LYS A 33 9.93 1.95 7.43
N LEU A 34 9.32 1.44 6.37
CA LEU A 34 8.17 0.54 6.45
C LEU A 34 8.68 -0.88 6.64
N CYS A 35 8.24 -1.54 7.71
CA CYS A 35 8.46 -2.95 7.95
C CYS A 35 7.26 -3.75 7.42
N ILE A 36 7.54 -4.79 6.63
CA ILE A 36 6.54 -5.74 6.15
C ILE A 36 6.99 -7.12 6.64
N THR A 37 6.24 -7.70 7.55
CA THR A 37 6.47 -9.05 8.05
C THR A 37 5.48 -10.00 7.39
N LEU A 38 5.98 -11.09 6.80
CA LEU A 38 5.18 -12.19 6.29
C LEU A 38 5.37 -13.38 7.23
N ARG A 39 4.27 -13.87 7.81
CA ARG A 39 4.27 -15.04 8.71
C ARG A 39 3.43 -16.16 8.11
N ASN A 40 4.06 -17.32 7.93
CA ASN A 40 3.40 -18.55 7.54
C ASN A 40 3.38 -19.51 8.74
N GLU A 41 2.26 -19.63 9.43
CA GLU A 41 2.17 -20.49 10.62
C GLU A 41 2.30 -21.98 10.27
N GLU A 42 1.78 -22.40 9.11
CA GLU A 42 1.83 -23.80 8.67
C GLU A 42 3.28 -24.29 8.45
N LYS A 43 4.14 -23.41 7.92
CA LYS A 43 5.55 -23.72 7.64
C LYS A 43 6.48 -23.28 8.77
N GLY A 44 5.98 -22.59 9.79
CA GLY A 44 6.79 -21.96 10.82
C GLY A 44 7.80 -20.96 10.26
N GLN A 45 7.47 -20.27 9.17
CA GLN A 45 8.36 -19.32 8.50
C GLN A 45 7.94 -17.89 8.80
N GLU A 46 8.91 -17.04 9.12
CA GLU A 46 8.72 -15.59 9.27
C GLU A 46 9.81 -14.85 8.52
N SER A 47 9.43 -13.86 7.71
CA SER A 47 10.36 -13.02 6.95
C SER A 47 9.97 -11.55 7.09
N THR A 48 10.94 -10.70 7.43
CA THR A 48 10.72 -9.25 7.55
C THR A 48 11.50 -8.50 6.47
N TYR A 49 10.79 -7.67 5.71
CA TYR A 49 11.33 -6.79 4.69
C TYR A 49 11.24 -5.34 5.17
N LYS A 50 12.26 -4.54 4.87
CA LYS A 50 12.31 -3.12 5.24
C LYS A 50 12.41 -2.27 3.98
N LEU A 51 11.43 -1.39 3.78
CA LEU A 51 11.39 -0.45 2.66
C LEU A 51 11.65 0.95 3.17
N TYR A 52 12.49 1.72 2.48
CA TYR A 52 12.66 3.13 2.81
C TYR A 52 11.40 3.91 2.46
N LEU A 53 10.94 4.73 3.40
CA LEU A 53 9.86 5.67 3.17
C LEU A 53 10.39 6.85 2.37
N LEU A 54 9.55 7.35 1.46
CA LEU A 54 9.82 8.55 0.67
C LEU A 54 9.29 9.76 1.42
N ASP A 55 10.04 10.86 1.37
CA ASP A 55 9.51 12.14 1.78
C ASP A 55 8.74 12.74 0.60
N LEU A 56 7.41 12.70 0.71
CA LEU A 56 6.52 13.26 -0.30
C LEU A 56 5.79 14.47 0.27
N ASP A 57 5.81 15.55 -0.52
CA ASP A 57 4.96 16.72 -0.30
C ASP A 57 3.49 16.32 -0.41
N GLU A 58 2.67 16.83 0.50
CA GLU A 58 1.23 16.61 0.46
C GLU A 58 0.66 17.34 -0.76
N VAL A 59 0.25 16.59 -1.77
CA VAL A 59 -0.63 17.12 -2.83
C VAL A 59 -2.05 16.85 -2.36
N PRO A 60 -2.81 17.86 -1.87
CA PRO A 60 -4.17 17.67 -1.40
C PRO A 60 -5.08 17.34 -2.58
N HIS A 61 -5.14 16.07 -2.96
CA HIS A 61 -6.14 15.58 -3.88
C HIS A 61 -7.37 15.21 -3.05
N LYS A 62 -8.24 16.20 -2.81
CA LYS A 62 -9.61 15.90 -2.36
C LYS A 62 -10.35 15.35 -3.57
N PRO A 63 -10.65 14.04 -3.64
CA PRO A 63 -11.55 13.56 -4.69
C PRO A 63 -12.86 14.33 -4.54
N LYS A 64 -13.34 14.94 -5.62
CA LYS A 64 -14.71 15.46 -5.64
C LYS A 64 -15.62 14.27 -5.39
N LEU A 65 -16.35 14.29 -4.27
CA LEU A 65 -17.41 13.33 -3.99
C LEU A 65 -18.50 13.57 -5.05
N THR A 66 -18.41 12.88 -6.17
CA THR A 66 -19.50 12.78 -7.13
C THR A 66 -20.51 11.80 -6.54
N ASN A 67 -21.78 12.19 -6.45
CA ASN A 67 -22.83 11.25 -6.06
C ASN A 67 -22.77 10.04 -6.99
N PHE A 68 -22.77 8.81 -6.44
CA PHE A 68 -22.70 7.58 -7.23
C PHE A 68 -23.80 7.48 -8.31
N ILE A 69 -24.92 8.17 -8.10
CA ILE A 69 -26.03 8.26 -9.05
C ILE A 69 -25.63 9.03 -10.33
N ASP A 70 -24.79 10.06 -10.23
CA ASP A 70 -24.40 10.90 -11.38
C ASP A 70 -23.42 10.18 -12.33
N LEU A 71 -22.64 9.21 -11.82
CA LEU A 71 -21.71 8.39 -12.61
C LEU A 71 -22.43 7.52 -13.64
N PHE A 72 -23.63 7.03 -13.33
CA PHE A 72 -24.43 6.21 -14.25
C PHE A 72 -25.23 7.04 -15.25
N GLN A 73 -25.48 8.32 -14.96
CA GLN A 73 -26.22 9.21 -15.85
C GLN A 73 -25.35 9.85 -16.94
N ASN A 74 -24.02 9.95 -16.72
CA ASN A 74 -23.11 10.48 -17.74
C ASN A 74 -21.75 9.74 -17.82
N PRO A 75 -21.74 8.48 -18.29
CA PRO A 75 -20.55 7.61 -18.30
C PRO A 75 -19.43 8.09 -19.25
N LYS A 76 -19.69 9.10 -20.11
CA LYS A 76 -18.68 9.63 -21.04
C LYS A 76 -17.69 10.59 -20.39
N GLN A 77 -17.96 11.07 -19.17
CA GLN A 77 -17.17 12.11 -18.54
C GLN A 77 -15.99 11.57 -17.73
N TYR A 78 -16.02 10.29 -17.35
CA TYR A 78 -14.97 9.63 -16.57
C TYR A 78 -14.41 8.46 -17.37
N ARG A 79 -13.60 8.78 -18.39
CA ARG A 79 -12.78 7.78 -19.08
C ARG A 79 -11.51 7.60 -18.26
N ILE A 80 -11.47 6.54 -17.46
CA ILE A 80 -10.23 6.10 -16.80
C ILE A 80 -9.32 5.59 -17.91
N ILE A 81 -8.21 6.30 -18.15
CA ILE A 81 -7.14 5.90 -19.07
C ILE A 81 -6.13 5.08 -18.28
#